data_AF-A0A949KND5-F1
#
_entry.id   AF-A0A949KND5-F1
#
_cell.length_a   1.000
_cell.length_b   1.000
_cell.length_c   1.000
_cell.angle_alpha   90.00
_cell.angle_beta   90.00
_cell.angle_gamma   90.00
#
_symmetry.space_group_name_H-M   'P 1'
#
loop_
_entity.id
_entity.type
_entity.pdbx_description
1 polymer ?
#
loop_
_entity_poly.entity_id
_entity_poly.type
_entity_poly.pdbx_seq_one_letter_code
_entity_poly.pdbx_strand_id
1 'polypeptide(L)'
;MSAVSYSPGGRVARWFYGIATGFALFSGFGQMPIFKRYYLADIPGLAWTADYYITSDIHYLAAALLLGMLAWRLALDTRTTGAAWSWGPRTWWGWTLLGLLVISGAAKVLRNAGVFLPPPLIMVLDFTHLGSAMAFMFTGLVALVKPKPKPNLRGLVS
;
A
#
# COMPACT_ATOMS: atom_id res chain seq x y z
N MET A 1 11.76 27.90 -0.34
CA MET A 1 11.26 26.69 0.36
C MET A 1 12.25 26.37 1.48
N SER A 2 11.76 26.07 2.69
CA SER A 2 12.61 25.70 3.82
C SER A 2 12.96 24.22 3.77
N ALA A 3 14.23 23.89 3.95
CA ALA A 3 14.66 22.50 4.13
C ALA A 3 14.15 21.98 5.48
N VAL A 4 13.64 20.75 5.52
CA VAL A 4 13.10 20.13 6.74
C VAL A 4 13.79 18.79 6.98
N SER A 5 14.40 18.60 8.16
CA SER A 5 15.19 17.41 8.50
C SER A 5 14.42 16.26 9.16
N TYR A 6 13.08 16.36 9.25
CA TYR A 6 12.22 15.35 9.89
C TYR A 6 11.24 14.72 8.89
N SER A 7 10.61 13.61 9.29
CA SER A 7 9.57 12.93 8.52
C SER A 7 8.21 13.64 8.68
N PRO A 8 7.61 14.19 7.61
CA PRO A 8 6.29 14.83 7.71
C PRO A 8 5.22 13.86 8.23
N GLY A 9 4.38 14.35 9.15
CA GLY A 9 3.38 13.55 9.86
C GLY A 9 3.92 12.61 10.95
N GLY A 10 5.25 12.42 11.01
CA GLY A 10 5.91 11.67 12.07
C GLY A 10 5.38 10.25 12.27
N ARG A 11 5.29 9.84 13.54
CA ARG A 11 4.84 8.48 13.93
C ARG A 11 3.39 8.21 13.57
N VAL A 12 2.53 9.22 13.65
CA VAL A 12 1.09 9.08 13.40
C VAL A 12 0.88 8.67 11.95
N ALA A 13 1.41 9.44 10.99
CA ALA A 13 1.32 9.10 9.57
C ALA A 13 1.90 7.71 9.27
N ARG A 14 3.00 7.32 9.92
CA ARG A 14 3.55 5.96 9.76
C ARG A 14 2.59 4.86 10.19
N TRP A 15 1.88 5.04 11.30
CA TRP A 15 0.87 4.08 11.77
C TRP A 15 -0.33 4.02 10.84
N PHE A 16 -0.88 5.16 10.43
CA PHE A 16 -1.98 5.20 9.46
C PHE A 16 -1.60 4.48 8.16
N TYR A 17 -0.42 4.76 7.61
CA TYR A 17 0.06 4.11 6.40
C TYR A 17 0.20 2.59 6.57
N GLY A 18 0.79 2.15 7.69
CA GLY A 18 1.01 0.73 7.97
C GLY A 18 -0.30 -0.03 8.21
N ILE A 19 -1.22 0.53 8.98
CA ILE A 19 -2.55 -0.05 9.26
C ILE A 19 -3.36 -0.14 7.96
N ALA A 20 -3.41 0.94 7.17
CA ALA A 20 -4.14 0.96 5.91
C ALA A 20 -3.55 -0.05 4.92
N THR A 21 -2.22 -0.15 4.83
CA THR A 21 -1.54 -1.17 4.01
C THR A 21 -1.88 -2.58 4.48
N GLY A 22 -1.89 -2.82 5.80
CA GLY A 22 -2.25 -4.11 6.39
C GLY A 22 -3.69 -4.51 6.06
N PHE A 23 -4.65 -3.60 6.22
CA PHE A 23 -6.04 -3.86 5.86
C PHE A 23 -6.23 -4.05 4.36
N ALA A 24 -5.56 -3.27 3.51
CA ALA A 24 -5.61 -3.45 2.06
C ALA A 24 -5.09 -4.85 1.64
N LEU A 25 -3.98 -5.30 2.23
CA LEU A 25 -3.44 -6.64 1.98
C LEU A 25 -4.40 -7.74 2.47
N PHE A 26 -4.85 -7.64 3.73
CA PHE A 26 -5.74 -8.64 4.33
C PHE A 26 -7.05 -8.78 3.54
N SER A 27 -7.71 -7.67 3.27
CA SER A 27 -8.96 -7.65 2.49
C SER A 27 -8.76 -8.05 1.04
N GLY A 28 -7.64 -7.67 0.41
CA GLY A 28 -7.31 -8.08 -0.96
C GLY A 28 -7.09 -9.59 -1.07
N PHE A 29 -6.48 -10.22 -0.07
CA PHE A 29 -6.42 -11.68 0.03
C PHE A 29 -7.79 -12.32 0.30
N GLY A 30 -8.64 -11.66 1.10
CA GLY A 30 -10.01 -12.13 1.40
C GLY A 30 -10.97 -12.08 0.21
N GLN A 31 -10.75 -11.17 -0.75
CA GLN A 31 -11.49 -11.16 -2.02
C GLN A 31 -11.20 -12.40 -2.89
N MET A 32 -10.07 -13.06 -2.67
CA MET A 32 -9.78 -14.37 -3.23
C MET A 32 -10.29 -15.46 -2.28
N PRO A 33 -10.66 -16.66 -2.77
CA PRO A 33 -11.22 -17.72 -1.93
C PRO A 33 -10.17 -18.41 -1.02
N ILE A 34 -9.15 -17.67 -0.55
CA ILE A 34 -8.02 -18.17 0.24
C ILE A 34 -8.46 -18.45 1.69
N PHE A 35 -9.16 -17.51 2.33
CA PHE A 35 -9.52 -17.64 3.75
C PHE A 35 -10.47 -18.78 4.03
N LYS A 36 -11.39 -19.06 3.11
CA LYS A 36 -12.24 -20.25 3.17
C LYS A 36 -11.45 -21.54 2.87
N ARG A 37 -10.53 -21.52 1.89
CA ARG A 37 -9.73 -22.69 1.52
C ARG A 37 -8.76 -23.14 2.62
N TYR A 38 -8.33 -22.22 3.47
CA TYR A 38 -7.40 -22.49 4.58
C TYR A 38 -8.05 -22.33 5.97
N TYR A 39 -9.37 -22.54 6.07
CA TYR A 39 -10.13 -22.64 7.32
C TYR A 39 -10.08 -21.41 8.25
N LEU A 40 -9.63 -20.24 7.76
CA LEU A 40 -9.64 -19.01 8.56
C LEU A 40 -11.09 -18.59 8.88
N ALA A 41 -11.99 -18.76 7.91
CA ALA A 41 -13.40 -18.44 8.07
C ALA A 41 -14.15 -19.39 9.03
N ASP A 42 -13.57 -20.56 9.33
CA ASP A 42 -14.15 -21.56 10.22
C ASP A 42 -13.81 -21.30 11.69
N ILE A 43 -12.90 -20.35 11.97
CA ILE A 43 -12.63 -19.87 13.32
C ILE A 43 -13.87 -19.10 13.83
N PRO A 44 -14.39 -19.42 15.03
CA PRO A 44 -15.54 -18.71 15.59
C PRO A 44 -15.37 -17.18 15.56
N GLY A 45 -16.33 -16.49 14.95
CA GLY A 45 -16.31 -15.02 14.80
C GLY A 45 -15.56 -14.48 13.57
N LEU A 46 -14.94 -15.33 12.75
CA LEU A 46 -14.20 -14.92 11.54
C LEU A 46 -14.88 -15.29 10.21
N ALA A 47 -16.13 -15.75 10.23
CA ALA A 47 -16.88 -16.10 9.02
C ALA A 47 -16.95 -14.93 8.00
N TRP A 48 -17.03 -13.69 8.49
CA TRP A 48 -17.04 -12.47 7.67
C TRP A 48 -15.79 -12.30 6.79
N THR A 49 -14.67 -12.94 7.14
CA THR A 49 -13.42 -12.84 6.37
C THR A 49 -13.54 -13.47 4.99
N ALA A 50 -14.47 -14.41 4.79
CA ALA A 50 -14.77 -15.00 3.48
C ALA A 50 -15.95 -14.32 2.76
N ASP A 51 -16.52 -13.25 3.31
CA ASP A 51 -17.57 -12.46 2.67
C ASP A 51 -16.93 -11.45 1.69
N TYR A 52 -17.28 -11.59 0.41
CA TYR A 52 -16.73 -10.73 -0.64
C TYR A 52 -17.10 -9.25 -0.46
N TYR A 53 -18.33 -8.95 -0.05
CA TYR A 53 -18.77 -7.55 0.08
C TYR A 53 -18.08 -6.88 1.27
N ILE A 54 -17.99 -7.56 2.41
CA ILE A 54 -17.30 -7.02 3.59
C ILE A 54 -15.82 -6.81 3.28
N THR A 55 -15.16 -7.80 2.67
CA THR A 55 -13.74 -7.65 2.29
C THR A 55 -13.55 -6.57 1.22
N SER A 56 -14.47 -6.43 0.26
CA SER A 56 -14.44 -5.37 -0.74
C SER A 56 -14.56 -3.97 -0.12
N ASP A 57 -15.49 -3.77 0.81
CA ASP A 57 -15.68 -2.49 1.49
C ASP A 57 -14.43 -2.11 2.30
N ILE A 58 -13.87 -3.07 3.07
CA ILE A 58 -12.63 -2.85 3.82
C ILE A 58 -11.48 -2.50 2.88
N HIS A 59 -11.38 -3.17 1.73
CA HIS A 59 -10.33 -2.90 0.73
C HIS A 59 -10.45 -1.50 0.15
N TYR A 60 -11.66 -1.07 -0.23
CA TYR A 60 -11.89 0.27 -0.75
C TYR A 60 -11.68 1.36 0.29
N LEU A 61 -12.08 1.15 1.55
CA LEU A 61 -11.79 2.09 2.63
C LEU A 61 -10.28 2.23 2.87
N ALA A 62 -9.55 1.10 2.90
CA ALA A 62 -8.10 1.10 3.03
C ALA A 62 -7.42 1.79 1.83
N ALA A 63 -7.87 1.51 0.60
CA ALA A 63 -7.36 2.13 -0.61
C ALA A 63 -7.63 3.64 -0.64
N ALA A 64 -8.83 4.08 -0.25
CA ALA A 64 -9.18 5.50 -0.16
C ALA A 64 -8.27 6.25 0.82
N LEU A 65 -8.00 5.66 1.99
CA LEU A 65 -7.07 6.22 2.96
C LEU A 65 -5.63 6.27 2.40
N LEU A 66 -5.15 5.20 1.77
CA LEU A 66 -3.81 5.17 1.15
C LEU A 66 -3.67 6.20 0.02
N LEU A 67 -4.69 6.37 -0.81
CA LEU A 67 -4.73 7.39 -1.87
C LEU A 67 -4.75 8.81 -1.29
N GLY A 68 -5.53 9.05 -0.23
CA GLY A 68 -5.52 10.33 0.49
C GLY A 68 -4.14 10.64 1.09
N MET A 69 -3.48 9.65 1.68
CA MET A 69 -2.11 9.81 2.18
C MET A 69 -1.10 10.03 1.06
N LEU A 70 -1.23 9.33 -0.07
CA LEU A 70 -0.40 9.56 -1.25
C LEU A 70 -0.55 11.00 -1.75
N ALA A 71 -1.79 11.47 -1.92
CA ALA A 71 -2.07 12.84 -2.33
C ALA A 71 -1.48 13.86 -1.36
N TRP A 72 -1.64 13.63 -0.05
CA TRP A 72 -1.06 14.47 0.99
C TRP A 72 0.47 14.52 0.93
N ARG A 73 1.14 13.37 0.73
CA ARG A 73 2.59 13.31 0.56
C ARG A 73 3.06 14.08 -0.66
N LEU A 74 2.45 13.85 -1.81
CA LEU A 74 2.81 14.55 -3.06
C LEU A 74 2.60 16.06 -2.92
N ALA A 75 1.52 16.49 -2.26
CA ALA A 75 1.28 17.90 -1.97
C ALA A 75 2.38 18.50 -1.06
N LEU A 76 2.84 17.76 -0.06
CA LEU A 76 3.94 18.19 0.82
C LEU A 76 5.28 18.23 0.09
N ASP A 77 5.57 17.27 -0.79
CA ASP A 77 6.80 17.24 -1.60
C ASP A 77 6.94 18.51 -2.48
N THR A 78 5.82 19.13 -2.89
CA THR A 78 5.87 20.42 -3.61
C THR A 78 6.20 21.63 -2.72
N ARG A 79 6.10 21.50 -1.40
CA ARG A 79 6.24 22.60 -0.43
C ARG A 79 7.48 22.46 0.45
N THR A 80 7.97 21.24 0.63
CA THR A 80 9.11 20.90 1.49
C THR A 80 10.17 20.15 0.71
N THR A 81 11.41 20.64 0.76
CA THR A 81 12.57 19.95 0.19
C THR A 81 13.40 19.29 1.30
N GLY A 82 14.03 18.16 1.01
CA GLY A 82 14.89 17.44 1.96
C GLY A 82 14.16 16.59 3.01
N ALA A 83 12.83 16.44 2.92
CA ALA A 83 12.04 15.66 3.87
C ALA A 83 12.46 14.17 3.91
N ALA A 84 12.72 13.66 5.12
CA ALA A 84 13.12 12.28 5.33
C ALA A 84 11.90 11.37 5.61
N TRP A 85 11.11 11.09 4.56
CA TRP A 85 9.86 10.32 4.66
C TRP A 85 10.05 9.00 5.41
N SER A 86 9.31 8.79 6.52
CA SER A 86 9.35 7.57 7.32
C SER A 86 8.38 6.48 6.85
N TRP A 87 7.53 6.79 5.86
CA TRP A 87 6.45 5.95 5.35
C TRP A 87 6.34 6.06 3.83
N GLY A 88 5.68 5.09 3.19
CA GLY A 88 5.59 5.00 1.72
C GLY A 88 6.91 4.60 1.02
N PRO A 89 6.88 4.49 -0.32
CA PRO A 89 8.06 4.15 -1.12
C PRO A 89 9.11 5.27 -1.09
N ARG A 90 10.40 4.90 -1.14
CA ARG A 90 11.54 5.84 -1.21
C ARG A 90 12.40 5.68 -2.46
N THR A 91 12.26 4.55 -3.14
CA THR A 91 13.01 4.21 -4.34
C THR A 91 12.11 4.30 -5.56
N TRP A 92 12.70 4.51 -6.73
CA TRP A 92 11.96 4.49 -7.99
C TRP A 92 11.16 3.18 -8.16
N TRP A 93 11.73 2.04 -7.76
CA TRP A 93 11.06 0.73 -7.79
C TRP A 93 9.76 0.71 -6.98
N GLY A 94 9.80 1.22 -5.74
CA GLY A 94 8.61 1.30 -4.90
C GLY A 94 7.54 2.23 -5.49
N TRP A 95 7.96 3.32 -6.13
CA TRP A 95 7.04 4.23 -6.83
C TRP A 95 6.41 3.60 -8.06
N THR A 96 7.18 2.85 -8.86
CA THR A 96 6.66 2.09 -10.01
C THR A 96 5.59 1.09 -9.57
N LEU A 97 5.86 0.30 -8.53
CA LEU A 97 4.90 -0.66 -7.99
C LEU A 97 3.64 0.02 -7.47
N LEU A 98 3.77 1.13 -6.75
CA LEU A 98 2.63 1.91 -6.28
C LEU A 98 1.80 2.47 -7.45
N GLY A 99 2.45 2.96 -8.50
CA GLY A 99 1.78 3.42 -9.71
C GLY A 99 0.98 2.30 -10.39
N LEU A 100 1.58 1.12 -10.55
CA LEU A 100 0.90 -0.07 -11.09
C LEU A 100 -0.33 -0.44 -10.25
N LEU A 101 -0.20 -0.44 -8.92
CA LEU A 101 -1.30 -0.71 -8.00
C LEU A 101 -2.46 0.28 -8.16
N VAL A 102 -2.16 1.58 -8.20
CA VAL A 102 -3.17 2.64 -8.32
C VAL A 102 -3.89 2.54 -9.67
N ILE A 103 -3.14 2.39 -10.78
CA ILE A 103 -3.72 2.35 -12.12
C ILE A 103 -4.58 1.09 -12.30
N SER A 104 -4.05 -0.07 -11.95
CA SER A 104 -4.79 -1.33 -12.06
C SER A 104 -5.99 -1.40 -11.11
N GLY A 105 -5.86 -0.85 -9.89
CA GLY A 105 -6.96 -0.74 -8.93
C GLY A 105 -8.07 0.18 -9.43
N ALA A 106 -7.73 1.35 -9.98
CA ALA A 106 -8.70 2.26 -10.59
C ALA A 106 -9.46 1.60 -11.75
N ALA A 107 -8.76 0.86 -12.62
CA ALA A 107 -9.41 0.12 -13.71
C ALA A 107 -10.39 -0.96 -13.18
N LYS A 108 -10.04 -1.66 -12.10
CA LYS A 108 -10.94 -2.62 -11.44
C LYS A 108 -12.18 -1.94 -10.83
N VAL A 109 -12.02 -0.75 -10.24
CA VAL A 109 -13.15 0.06 -9.76
C VAL A 109 -14.06 0.48 -10.90
N LEU A 110 -13.51 0.98 -12.01
CA LEU A 110 -14.28 1.37 -13.19
C LEU A 110 -15.09 0.20 -13.75
N ARG A 111 -14.47 -0.98 -13.86
CA ARG A 111 -15.15 -2.22 -14.25
C ARG A 111 -16.34 -2.51 -13.32
N ASN A 112 -16.11 -2.44 -12.01
CA ASN A 112 -17.16 -2.70 -11.02
C ASN A 112 -18.29 -1.64 -11.07
N ALA A 113 -17.99 -0.43 -11.56
CA ALA A 113 -18.98 0.61 -11.84
C ALA A 113 -19.71 0.43 -13.18
N GLY A 114 -19.47 -0.66 -13.91
CA GLY A 114 -20.16 -1.00 -15.16
C GLY A 114 -19.40 -0.62 -16.44
N VAL A 115 -18.16 -0.11 -16.35
CA VAL A 115 -17.33 0.14 -17.54
C VAL A 115 -16.93 -1.20 -18.15
N PHE A 116 -17.27 -1.42 -19.41
CA PHE A 116 -16.87 -2.63 -20.12
C PHE A 116 -15.35 -2.64 -20.32
N LEU A 117 -14.71 -3.70 -19.84
CA LEU A 117 -13.32 -4.03 -20.15
C LEU A 117 -13.29 -5.40 -20.82
N PRO A 118 -12.57 -5.57 -21.94
CA PRO A 118 -12.48 -6.87 -22.61
C PRO A 118 -11.84 -7.92 -21.69
N PRO A 119 -12.22 -9.20 -21.77
CA PRO A 119 -11.74 -10.24 -20.85
C PRO A 119 -10.22 -10.36 -20.74
N PRO A 120 -9.42 -10.29 -21.82
CA PRO A 120 -7.96 -10.31 -21.71
C PRO A 120 -7.40 -9.14 -20.90
N LEU A 121 -8.01 -7.96 -21.00
CA LEU A 121 -7.60 -6.79 -20.23
C LEU A 121 -7.90 -6.98 -18.74
N ILE A 122 -9.05 -7.54 -18.39
CA ILE A 122 -9.39 -7.85 -16.98
C ILE A 122 -8.33 -8.80 -16.40
N MET A 123 -7.97 -9.85 -17.13
CA MET A 123 -6.95 -10.81 -16.71
C MET A 123 -5.59 -10.12 -16.47
N VAL A 124 -5.14 -9.30 -17.42
CA VAL A 124 -3.88 -8.54 -17.28
C VAL A 124 -3.92 -7.60 -16.08
N LEU A 125 -5.04 -6.89 -15.88
CA LEU A 125 -5.22 -5.99 -14.74
C LEU A 125 -5.19 -6.74 -13.41
N ASP A 126 -5.84 -7.89 -13.33
CA ASP A 126 -5.87 -8.71 -12.11
C ASP A 126 -4.48 -9.25 -11.75
N PHE A 127 -3.76 -9.82 -12.71
CA PHE A 127 -2.39 -10.30 -12.48
C PHE A 127 -1.42 -9.15 -12.21
N THR A 128 -1.58 -8.00 -12.86
CA THR A 128 -0.74 -6.83 -12.61
C THR A 128 -0.99 -6.29 -11.21
N HIS A 129 -2.25 -6.16 -10.80
CA HIS A 129 -2.62 -5.67 -9.47
C HIS A 129 -2.09 -6.61 -8.38
N LEU A 130 -2.35 -7.91 -8.51
CA LEU A 130 -1.86 -8.91 -7.56
C LEU A 130 -0.33 -8.99 -7.54
N GLY A 131 0.31 -9.09 -8.71
CA GLY A 131 1.77 -9.18 -8.83
C GLY A 131 2.48 -7.96 -8.24
N SER A 132 1.98 -6.76 -8.54
CA SER A 132 2.51 -5.52 -7.95
C SER A 132 2.25 -5.43 -6.44
N ALA A 133 1.09 -5.87 -5.95
CA ALA A 133 0.79 -5.94 -4.52
C ALA A 133 1.79 -6.85 -3.78
N MET A 134 2.03 -8.05 -4.31
CA MET A 134 2.97 -8.99 -3.72
C MET A 134 4.39 -8.44 -3.74
N ALA A 135 4.85 -7.92 -4.88
CA ALA A 135 6.18 -7.32 -5.00
C ALA A 135 6.37 -6.13 -4.04
N PHE A 136 5.34 -5.29 -3.88
CA PHE A 136 5.36 -4.16 -2.95
C PHE A 136 5.43 -4.62 -1.50
N MET A 137 4.62 -5.61 -1.13
CA MET A 137 4.63 -6.24 0.19
C MET A 137 6.03 -6.80 0.53
N PHE A 138 6.60 -7.65 -0.34
CA PHE A 138 7.91 -8.24 -0.09
C PHE A 138 9.04 -7.20 -0.07
N THR A 139 8.98 -6.19 -0.94
CA THR A 139 9.93 -5.05 -0.90
C THR A 139 9.87 -4.33 0.45
N GLY A 140 8.66 -4.09 0.98
CA GLY A 140 8.43 -3.50 2.29
C GLY A 140 8.97 -4.36 3.43
N LEU A 141 8.67 -5.66 3.42
CA LEU A 141 9.15 -6.62 4.44
C LEU A 141 10.68 -6.69 4.47
N VAL A 142 11.34 -6.77 3.33
CA VAL A 142 12.81 -6.76 3.24
C VAL A 142 13.38 -5.45 3.80
N ALA A 143 12.73 -4.31 3.54
CA ALA A 143 13.16 -3.02 4.08
C ALA A 143 13.03 -2.91 5.61
N LEU A 144 12.16 -3.71 6.25
CA LEU A 144 12.05 -3.75 7.72
C LEU A 144 13.22 -4.50 8.38
N VAL A 145 13.80 -5.47 7.68
CA VAL A 145 14.89 -6.32 8.20
C VAL A 145 16.27 -5.73 7.91
N LYS A 146 16.40 -4.85 6.91
CA LYS A 146 17.68 -4.20 6.60
C LYS A 146 18.17 -3.35 7.78
N PRO A 147 19.44 -3.53 8.21
CA PRO A 147 20.02 -2.71 9.26
C PRO A 147 19.95 -1.23 8.88
N LYS A 148 19.60 -0.37 9.84
CA LYS A 148 19.73 1.07 9.64
C LYS A 148 21.23 1.38 9.40
N PRO A 149 21.59 2.20 8.40
CA PRO A 149 22.98 2.59 8.21
C PRO A 149 23.53 3.17 9.51
N LYS A 150 24.72 2.73 9.94
CA LYS A 150 25.39 3.31 11.10
C LYS A 150 25.62 4.81 10.81
N PRO A 151 25.31 5.72 11.75
CA PRO A 151 25.63 7.13 11.57
C PRO A 151 27.14 7.27 11.33
N ASN A 152 27.51 8.03 10.29
CA ASN A 152 28.92 8.27 9.97
C ASN A 152 29.49 9.27 11.00
N LEU A 153 30.02 8.75 12.11
CA LEU A 153 30.57 9.53 13.22
C LEU A 153 31.85 10.32 12.83
N ARG A 154 32.38 10.15 11.61
CA ARG A 154 33.59 10.85 11.14
C ARG A 154 33.44 12.37 10.98
N GLY A 155 32.22 12.91 11.02
CA GLY A 155 31.97 14.36 10.94
C GLY A 155 31.70 15.05 12.27
N LEU A 156 31.79 14.34 13.40
CA LEU A 156 31.52 14.87 14.76
C LEU A 156 32.80 15.08 15.58
N VAL A 157 33.98 14.92 14.97
CA VAL A 157 35.29 15.00 15.63
C VAL A 157 36.23 15.99 14.91
N SER A 158 35.67 16.97 14.18
CA SER A 158 36.43 18.06 13.55
C SER A 158 35.91 19.41 13.99
#